data_AF-A0A2N6FWD3-F1
#
_entry.id   AF-A0A2N6FWD3-F1
#
_cell.length_a   1.000
_cell.length_b   1.000
_cell.length_c   1.000
_cell.angle_alpha   90.00
_cell.angle_beta   90.00
_cell.angle_gamma   90.00
#
_symmetry.space_group_name_H-M   'P 1'
#
loop_
_entity.id
_entity.type
_entity.pdbx_description
1 polymer ?
#
loop_
_entity_poly.entity_id
_entity_poly.type
_entity_poly.pdbx_seq_one_letter_code
_entity_poly.pdbx_strand_id
1 'polypeptide(L)'
;MKYIYVENYLKISREMKLEFLKFMYCFKRFKIINQKIVLNDNSLILELSVDSSFNIAKKSIDLFFKKNKDIKSFFTDRLLIEKNTLYLFNDNNLIKEVKLK
;
A
#
# COMPACT_ATOMS: atom_id res chain seq x y z
N MET A 1 2.09 -14.36 -2.44
CA MET A 1 2.51 -12.96 -2.64
C MET A 1 1.89 -12.11 -1.53
N LYS A 2 2.45 -10.95 -1.24
CA LYS A 2 1.95 -10.08 -0.15
C LYS A 2 2.05 -8.62 -0.57
N TYR A 3 1.05 -7.85 -0.18
CA TYR A 3 0.84 -6.50 -0.68
C TYR A 3 0.68 -5.52 0.48
N ILE A 4 1.04 -4.27 0.21
CA ILE A 4 0.66 -3.12 1.03
C ILE A 4 -0.18 -2.20 0.15
N TYR A 5 -1.43 -2.01 0.55
CA TYR A 5 -2.35 -1.04 -0.04
C TYR A 5 -2.25 0.27 0.73
N VAL A 6 -1.99 1.38 0.03
CA VAL A 6 -1.88 2.73 0.59
C VAL A 6 -3.02 3.58 0.03
N GLU A 7 -4.01 3.84 0.89
CA GLU A 7 -5.20 4.63 0.57
C GLU A 7 -4.83 6.11 0.38
N ASN A 8 -5.50 6.80 -0.55
CA ASN A 8 -5.34 8.23 -0.81
C ASN A 8 -3.93 8.69 -1.23
N TYR A 9 -3.05 7.77 -1.63
CA TYR A 9 -1.69 8.08 -2.09
C TYR A 9 -1.64 9.19 -3.16
N LEU A 10 -2.57 9.23 -4.10
CA LEU A 10 -2.55 10.26 -5.15
C LEU A 10 -2.89 11.66 -4.64
N LYS A 11 -3.51 11.79 -3.46
CA LYS A 11 -3.89 13.07 -2.85
C LYS A 11 -2.72 13.81 -2.19
N ILE A 12 -1.58 13.13 -1.95
CA ILE A 12 -0.40 13.79 -1.37
C ILE A 12 0.32 14.66 -2.39
N SER A 13 1.13 15.63 -1.93
CA SER A 13 1.90 16.51 -2.81
C SER A 13 2.94 15.75 -3.63
N ARG A 14 3.41 16.36 -4.73
CA ARG A 14 4.45 15.78 -5.57
C ARG A 14 5.76 15.56 -4.79
N GLU A 15 6.10 16.52 -3.93
CA GLU A 15 7.31 16.50 -3.10
C GLU A 15 7.26 15.28 -2.15
N MET A 16 6.11 15.05 -1.50
CA MET A 16 5.94 13.91 -0.61
C MET A 16 5.96 12.57 -1.36
N LYS A 17 5.43 12.50 -2.59
CA LYS A 17 5.56 11.30 -3.45
C LYS A 17 7.04 11.00 -3.73
N LEU A 18 7.84 12.01 -4.05
CA LEU A 18 9.29 11.85 -4.30
C LEU A 18 10.04 11.42 -3.04
N GLU A 19 9.74 12.00 -1.88
CA GLU A 19 10.31 11.59 -0.60
C GLU A 19 9.96 10.14 -0.26
N PHE A 20 8.70 9.74 -0.50
CA PHE A 20 8.25 8.37 -0.26
C PHE A 20 8.96 7.37 -1.16
N LEU A 21 9.13 7.68 -2.45
CA LEU A 21 9.88 6.85 -3.37
C LEU A 21 11.33 6.66 -2.88
N LYS A 22 12.02 7.75 -2.53
CA LYS A 22 13.39 7.68 -1.97
C LYS A 22 13.43 6.83 -0.71
N PHE A 23 12.48 7.03 0.21
CA PHE A 23 12.36 6.24 1.43
C PHE A 23 12.23 4.74 1.13
N MET A 24 11.38 4.35 0.19
CA MET A 24 11.18 2.96 -0.20
C MET A 24 12.44 2.32 -0.79
N TYR A 25 13.18 3.02 -1.66
CA TYR A 25 14.40 2.48 -2.28
C TYR A 25 15.58 2.35 -1.31
N CYS A 26 15.62 3.16 -0.25
CA CYS A 26 16.69 3.10 0.74
C CYS A 26 16.53 1.98 1.79
N PHE A 27 15.33 1.40 1.91
CA PHE A 27 15.04 0.41 2.96
C PHE A 27 15.49 -1.00 2.58
N LYS A 28 16.63 -1.47 3.11
CA LYS A 28 17.14 -2.83 2.86
C LYS A 28 16.31 -3.96 3.50
N ARG A 29 15.40 -3.66 4.44
CA ARG A 29 14.65 -4.66 5.23
C ARG A 29 13.40 -5.21 4.52
N PHE A 30 13.00 -4.60 3.41
CA PHE A 30 11.98 -5.12 2.53
C PHE A 30 12.28 -4.69 1.10
N LYS A 31 11.92 -5.52 0.13
CA LYS A 31 12.13 -5.25 -1.28
C LYS A 31 10.77 -5.16 -1.97
N ILE A 32 10.50 -4.02 -2.58
CA ILE A 32 9.34 -3.85 -3.45
C ILE A 32 9.71 -4.45 -4.82
N ILE A 33 8.90 -5.38 -5.30
CA ILE A 33 9.10 -6.03 -6.60
C ILE A 33 8.18 -5.45 -7.67
N ASN A 34 7.04 -4.90 -7.27
CA ASN A 34 6.11 -4.24 -8.18
C ASN A 34 5.34 -3.13 -7.46
N GLN A 35 4.88 -2.14 -8.22
CA GLN A 35 4.06 -1.05 -7.74
C GLN A 35 2.94 -0.76 -8.75
N LYS A 36 1.71 -0.60 -8.26
CA LYS A 36 0.55 -0.31 -9.09
C LYS A 36 -0.23 0.85 -8.49
N ILE A 37 -0.45 1.89 -9.30
CA ILE A 37 -1.35 2.99 -8.94
C ILE A 37 -2.76 2.60 -9.39
N VAL A 38 -3.74 2.79 -8.51
CA VAL A 38 -5.16 2.64 -8.84
C VAL A 38 -5.76 4.04 -8.87
N LEU A 39 -6.07 4.53 -10.07
CA LEU A 39 -6.54 5.89 -10.28
C LEU A 39 -7.93 6.10 -9.66
N ASN A 40 -8.82 5.11 -9.80
CA ASN A 40 -10.22 5.23 -9.41
C ASN A 40 -10.44 5.43 -7.90
N ASP A 41 -9.53 4.95 -7.05
CA ASP A 41 -9.59 5.10 -5.59
C ASP A 41 -8.42 5.94 -5.02
N ASN A 42 -7.60 6.54 -5.89
CA ASN A 42 -6.42 7.32 -5.52
C ASN A 42 -5.37 6.54 -4.70
N SER A 43 -5.28 5.22 -4.87
CA SER A 43 -4.41 4.38 -4.04
C SER A 43 -3.13 3.91 -4.75
N LEU A 44 -2.23 3.36 -3.94
CA LEU A 44 -1.02 2.69 -4.38
C LEU A 44 -0.99 1.28 -3.78
N ILE A 45 -0.73 0.28 -4.61
CA ILE A 45 -0.49 -1.10 -4.21
C ILE A 45 1.00 -1.36 -4.40
N LEU A 46 1.65 -1.81 -3.33
CA LEU A 46 3.04 -2.24 -3.32
C LEU A 46 3.09 -3.74 -3.16
N GLU A 47 3.74 -4.42 -4.08
CA GLU A 47 4.02 -5.84 -3.99
C GLU A 47 5.41 -6.05 -3.40
N LEU A 48 5.50 -6.86 -2.35
CA LEU A 48 6.73 -7.12 -1.63
C LEU A 48 7.28 -8.51 -1.99
N SER A 49 8.62 -8.60 -2.10
CA SER A 49 9.31 -9.89 -2.25
C SER A 49 8.96 -10.81 -1.09
N VAL A 50 8.89 -12.12 -1.35
CA VAL A 50 8.59 -13.15 -0.34
C VAL A 50 9.57 -13.14 0.84
N ASP A 51 10.82 -12.73 0.61
CA ASP A 51 11.87 -12.62 1.64
C ASP A 51 11.77 -11.35 2.50
N SER A 52 10.83 -10.45 2.19
CA SER A 52 10.69 -9.17 2.88
C SER A 52 10.02 -9.33 4.23
N SER A 53 10.46 -8.56 5.23
CA SER A 53 9.72 -8.45 6.47
C SER A 53 8.51 -7.53 6.32
N PHE A 54 7.33 -8.14 6.11
CA PHE A 54 6.06 -7.43 5.91
C PHE A 54 5.69 -6.51 7.09
N ASN A 55 5.90 -6.98 8.32
CA ASN A 55 5.63 -6.19 9.52
C ASN A 55 6.51 -4.93 9.59
N ILE A 56 7.78 -5.05 9.17
CA ILE A 56 8.69 -3.90 9.12
C ILE A 56 8.25 -2.95 8.01
N ALA A 57 7.93 -3.47 6.82
CA ALA A 57 7.46 -2.66 5.70
C ALA A 57 6.22 -1.83 6.08
N LYS A 58 5.20 -2.49 6.66
CA LYS A 58 3.97 -1.82 7.09
C LYS A 58 4.26 -0.74 8.15
N LYS A 59 4.99 -1.07 9.22
CA LYS A 59 5.33 -0.10 10.27
C LYS A 59 6.15 1.08 9.73
N SER A 60 7.08 0.82 8.83
CA SER A 60 7.88 1.85 8.17
C SER A 60 7.01 2.80 7.35
N ILE A 61 6.08 2.27 6.55
CA ILE A 61 5.16 3.08 5.74
C ILE A 61 4.19 3.87 6.63
N ASP A 62 3.62 3.24 7.67
CA ASP A 62 2.76 3.92 8.64
C ASP A 62 3.51 5.07 9.35
N LEU A 63 4.78 4.85 9.71
CA LEU A 63 5.62 5.88 10.33
C LEU A 63 5.91 7.03 9.37
N PHE A 64 6.21 6.73 8.10
CA PHE A 64 6.45 7.74 7.06
C PHE A 64 5.22 8.67 6.92
N PHE A 65 4.02 8.08 6.85
CA PHE A 65 2.79 8.83 6.70
C PHE A 65 2.15 9.30 8.01
N LYS A 66 2.79 9.13 9.18
CA LYS A 66 2.18 9.41 10.50
C LYS A 66 1.60 10.82 10.63
N LYS A 67 2.17 11.82 9.96
CA LYS A 67 1.67 13.21 9.97
C LYS A 67 0.47 13.44 9.03
N ASN A 68 0.24 12.56 8.06
CA ASN A 68 -0.83 12.65 7.06
C ASN A 68 -1.98 11.73 7.46
N LYS A 69 -2.94 12.26 8.24
CA LYS A 69 -4.07 11.48 8.79
C LYS A 69 -4.98 10.87 7.72
N ASP A 70 -4.97 11.43 6.51
CA ASP A 70 -5.79 10.95 5.38
C ASP A 70 -5.18 9.73 4.67
N ILE A 71 -3.91 9.41 4.94
CA ILE A 71 -3.24 8.25 4.38
C ILE A 71 -3.31 7.10 5.36
N LYS A 72 -3.79 5.95 4.87
CA LYS A 72 -3.87 4.70 5.63
C LYS A 72 -3.21 3.60 4.84
N SER A 73 -2.42 2.76 5.51
CA SER A 73 -1.85 1.57 4.88
C SER A 73 -2.47 0.30 5.45
N PHE A 74 -2.73 -0.66 4.56
CA PHE A 74 -3.29 -1.96 4.87
C PHE A 74 -2.37 -3.04 4.32
N PHE A 75 -2.04 -4.00 5.18
CA PHE A 75 -1.35 -5.21 4.76
C PHE A 75 -2.40 -6.20 4.24
N THR A 76 -2.16 -6.81 3.08
CA THR A 76 -3.09 -7.77 2.46
C THR A 76 -2.33 -8.87 1.73
N ASP A 77 -2.77 -10.13 1.85
CA ASP A 77 -2.21 -11.27 1.13
C ASP A 77 -2.91 -11.52 -0.22
N ARG A 78 -4.16 -11.07 -0.36
CA ARG A 78 -4.98 -11.26 -1.54
C ARG A 78 -5.85 -10.03 -1.83
N LEU A 79 -5.82 -9.62 -3.09
CA LEU A 79 -6.66 -8.59 -3.66
C LEU A 79 -7.65 -9.24 -4.64
N LEU A 80 -8.93 -8.87 -4.55
CA LEU A 80 -9.97 -9.31 -5.48
C LEU A 80 -10.75 -8.09 -5.96
N ILE A 81 -10.95 -7.98 -7.26
CA ILE A 81 -11.81 -6.95 -7.85
C ILE A 81 -13.05 -7.65 -8.38
N GLU A 82 -14.21 -7.29 -7.84
CA GLU A 82 -15.50 -7.72 -8.37
C GLU A 82 -16.38 -6.51 -8.65
N LYS A 83 -16.96 -6.47 -9.85
CA LYS A 83 -17.76 -5.35 -10.35
C LYS A 83 -16.98 -4.03 -10.24
N ASN A 84 -17.25 -3.23 -9.21
CA ASN A 84 -16.61 -1.94 -8.96
C ASN A 84 -16.08 -1.84 -7.53
N THR A 85 -15.70 -2.97 -6.94
CA THR A 85 -15.24 -3.05 -5.56
C THR A 85 -13.94 -3.83 -5.48
N LEU A 86 -12.94 -3.22 -4.85
CA LEU A 86 -11.69 -3.87 -4.46
C LEU A 86 -11.83 -4.40 -3.04
N TYR A 87 -11.64 -5.70 -2.89
CA TYR A 87 -11.65 -6.42 -1.62
C TYR A 87 -10.22 -6.81 -1.25
N LEU A 88 -9.84 -6.47 -0.02
CA LEU A 88 -8.54 -6.79 0.55
C LEU A 88 -8.75 -7.88 1.60
N PHE A 89 -8.01 -8.98 1.49
CA PHE A 89 -8.07 -10.08 2.44
C PHE A 89 -6.74 -10.26 3.19
N ASN A 90 -6.83 -10.88 4.37
CA ASN A 90 -5.72 -11.51 5.09
C ASN A 90 -6.19 -12.84 5.64
N ASP A 91 -5.47 -13.93 5.35
CA ASP A 91 -5.81 -15.28 5.82
C ASP A 91 -7.29 -15.64 5.53
N ASN A 92 -7.75 -15.31 4.32
CA ASN A 92 -9.14 -15.40 3.84
C ASN A 92 -10.19 -14.52 4.54
N ASN A 93 -9.81 -13.72 5.53
CA ASN A 93 -10.70 -12.75 6.17
C ASN A 93 -10.70 -11.43 5.41
N LEU A 94 -11.89 -10.90 5.12
CA LEU A 94 -12.03 -9.58 4.51
C LEU A 94 -11.62 -8.50 5.53
N ILE A 95 -10.60 -7.71 5.20
CA ILE A 95 -10.10 -6.64 6.09
C ILE A 95 -10.55 -5.25 5.64
N LYS A 96 -10.85 -5.08 4.35
CA LYS A 96 -11.24 -3.78 3.78
C LYS A 96 -11.98 -3.98 2.47
N GLU A 97 -13.03 -3.19 2.31
CA GLU A 97 -13.74 -2.98 1.06
C GLU A 97 -13.46 -1.55 0.57
N VAL A 98 -13.15 -1.41 -0.72
CA VAL A 98 -12.93 -0.12 -1.38
C VAL A 98 -13.81 -0.05 -2.61
N LYS A 99 -14.78 0.88 -2.61
CA LYS A 99 -15.59 1.17 -3.80
C LYS A 99 -14.75 1.94 -4.80
N LEU A 100 -14.46 1.32 -5.93
CA LEU A 100 -13.82 1.95 -7.07
C LEU A 100 -14.85 2.91 -7.70
N LYS A 101 -14.39 4.08 -8.15
CA LYS A 101 -15.23 5.04 -8.87
C LYS A 101 -15.23 4.76 -10.36
#